data_AF-X6M8N3-F1
#
_entry.id   AF-X6M8N3-F1
#
_cell.length_a   1.000
_cell.length_b   1.000
_cell.length_c   1.000
_cell.angle_alpha   90.00
_cell.angle_beta   90.00
_cell.angle_gamma   90.00
#
_symmetry.space_group_name_H-M   'P 1'
#
loop_
_entity.id
_entity.type
_entity.pdbx_description
1 polymer ?
#
loop_
_entity_poly.entity_id
_entity_poly.type
_entity_poly.pdbx_seq_one_letter_code
_entity_poly.pdbx_strand_id
1 'polypeptide(L)'
;MHHFDVTKQYDEETRTKEQETLEKILHAIFCQNPDLHYTQGFHDICSVFYIVCGERLGRQLSEALAKRHMRDAVRENLTVYQYILQLLFPLIHLVDAEVFDFIQNSQVTPFFSLSWILTWFSHNIERFDDIARLYDFFLASHPLMPMYFTVAMIVDLRNKLLHECECSPGGVHAFFQLIQWNDWRKERFDKAIEDSANMFELYPPKRLYTEFAFEELKQIPDDSPFLAQTVDEVKDMNKQYSGVFLRLPFWHRKNPAFWTYVGVPVVAVVVTATFTGYCFSIWKEANK
;
A
#
# COMPACT_ATOMS: atom_id res chain seq x y z
N MET A 1 -1.20 -17.99 -0.44
CA MET A 1 -2.07 -17.74 -1.60
C MET A 1 -3.49 -18.26 -1.37
N HIS A 2 -4.26 -17.63 -0.48
CA HIS A 2 -5.68 -17.99 -0.24
C HIS A 2 -6.52 -16.79 0.27
N HIS A 3 -5.92 -15.60 0.32
CA HIS A 3 -6.59 -14.43 0.88
C HIS A 3 -7.56 -13.80 -0.12
N PHE A 4 -7.15 -13.64 -1.37
CA PHE A 4 -7.95 -12.98 -2.40
C PHE A 4 -9.01 -13.89 -3.02
N ASP A 5 -10.14 -13.31 -3.39
CA ASP A 5 -11.26 -13.97 -4.08
C ASP A 5 -10.83 -14.76 -5.32
N VAL A 6 -9.92 -14.23 -6.14
CA VAL A 6 -9.36 -14.91 -7.32
C VAL A 6 -8.56 -16.17 -6.96
N THR A 7 -7.98 -16.23 -5.76
CA THR A 7 -7.17 -17.36 -5.29
C THR A 7 -7.95 -18.36 -4.43
N LYS A 8 -9.07 -17.92 -3.82
CA LYS A 8 -9.97 -18.80 -3.06
C LYS A 8 -10.63 -19.87 -3.93
N GLN A 9 -10.66 -19.65 -5.24
CA GLN A 9 -11.22 -20.57 -6.22
C GLN A 9 -10.28 -21.74 -6.57
N TYR A 10 -9.03 -21.71 -6.11
CA TYR A 10 -8.04 -22.73 -6.42
C TYR A 10 -8.33 -24.06 -5.70
N ASP A 11 -8.20 -25.16 -6.44
CA ASP A 11 -8.10 -26.48 -5.84
C ASP A 11 -6.83 -26.61 -4.96
N GLU A 12 -6.78 -27.66 -4.15
CA GLU A 12 -5.73 -27.84 -3.14
C GLU A 12 -4.34 -28.03 -3.76
N GLU A 13 -4.26 -28.73 -4.89
CA GLU A 13 -3.01 -28.98 -5.62
C GLU A 13 -2.44 -27.66 -6.19
N THR A 14 -3.27 -26.90 -6.89
CA THR A 14 -2.93 -25.59 -7.43
C THR A 14 -2.53 -24.65 -6.30
N ARG A 15 -3.31 -24.59 -5.22
CA ARG A 15 -3.02 -23.72 -4.08
C ARG A 15 -1.66 -24.01 -3.45
N THR A 16 -1.33 -25.29 -3.30
CA THR A 16 -0.03 -25.73 -2.74
C THR A 16 1.10 -25.26 -3.64
N LYS A 17 0.99 -25.49 -4.95
CA LYS A 17 1.98 -25.03 -5.94
C LYS A 17 2.17 -23.51 -5.95
N GLU A 18 1.07 -22.75 -5.86
CA GLU A 18 1.10 -21.30 -5.81
C GLU A 18 1.71 -20.77 -4.50
N GLN A 19 1.47 -21.45 -3.37
CA GLN A 19 2.11 -21.15 -2.08
C GLN A 19 3.62 -21.41 -2.11
N GLU A 20 4.05 -22.57 -2.63
CA GLU A 20 5.47 -22.88 -2.82
C GLU A 20 6.17 -21.87 -3.73
N THR A 21 5.49 -21.40 -4.77
CA THR A 21 6.05 -20.39 -5.68
C THR A 21 6.20 -19.04 -4.98
N LEU A 22 5.21 -18.61 -4.19
CA LEU A 22 5.31 -17.40 -3.37
C LEU A 22 6.44 -17.51 -2.32
N GLU A 23 6.62 -18.67 -1.70
CA GLU A 23 7.71 -18.93 -0.76
C GLU A 23 9.08 -18.80 -1.45
N LYS A 24 9.24 -19.37 -2.65
CA LYS A 24 10.46 -19.22 -3.47
C LYS A 24 10.75 -17.76 -3.78
N ILE A 25 9.73 -16.96 -4.11
CA ILE A 25 9.85 -15.53 -4.36
C ILE A 25 10.39 -14.83 -3.11
N LEU A 26 9.75 -15.03 -1.96
CA LEU A 26 10.15 -14.41 -0.69
C LEU A 26 11.58 -14.82 -0.31
N HIS A 27 11.88 -16.11 -0.31
CA HIS A 27 13.20 -16.64 0.03
C HIS A 27 14.28 -16.04 -0.88
N ALA A 28 14.05 -15.98 -2.19
CA ALA A 28 14.99 -15.36 -3.12
C ALA A 28 15.25 -13.87 -2.81
N ILE A 29 14.21 -13.10 -2.45
CA ILE A 29 14.34 -11.68 -2.09
C ILE A 29 15.23 -11.51 -0.86
N PHE A 30 14.94 -12.23 0.24
CA PHE A 30 15.67 -12.06 1.49
C PHE A 30 17.08 -12.69 1.45
N CYS A 31 17.29 -13.79 0.73
CA CYS A 31 18.63 -14.35 0.55
C CYS A 31 19.55 -13.44 -0.27
N GLN A 32 19.02 -12.74 -1.27
CA GLN A 32 19.82 -11.83 -2.13
C GLN A 32 20.06 -10.47 -1.47
N ASN A 33 19.35 -10.16 -0.37
CA ASN A 33 19.38 -8.86 0.28
C ASN A 33 19.45 -9.04 1.81
N PRO A 34 20.65 -9.32 2.36
CA PRO A 34 20.82 -9.67 3.78
C PRO A 34 20.44 -8.53 4.74
N ASP A 35 20.38 -7.28 4.26
CA ASP A 35 19.96 -6.12 5.07
C ASP A 35 18.43 -5.99 5.20
N LEU A 36 17.66 -6.80 4.47
CA LEU A 36 16.21 -6.84 4.56
C LEU A 36 15.76 -7.91 5.54
N HIS A 37 14.83 -7.55 6.40
CA HIS A 37 14.27 -8.42 7.43
C HIS A 37 12.80 -8.66 7.14
N TYR A 38 12.37 -9.93 7.18
CA TYR A 38 10.99 -10.28 6.88
C TYR A 38 10.06 -9.81 8.00
N THR A 39 8.99 -9.11 7.59
CA THR A 39 7.88 -8.72 8.48
C THR A 39 6.61 -9.46 8.07
N GLN A 40 5.85 -9.94 9.06
CA GLN A 40 4.57 -10.59 8.84
C GLN A 40 3.59 -9.64 8.11
N GLY A 41 3.00 -10.13 7.01
CA GLY A 41 2.18 -9.34 6.08
C GLY A 41 2.91 -8.96 4.79
N PHE A 42 4.25 -9.05 4.74
CA PHE A 42 4.99 -8.78 3.49
C PHE A 42 4.67 -9.79 2.37
N HIS A 43 4.29 -11.02 2.74
CA HIS A 43 3.81 -12.02 1.78
C HIS A 43 2.50 -11.61 1.09
N ASP A 44 1.61 -10.88 1.76
CA ASP A 44 0.37 -10.40 1.15
C ASP A 44 0.69 -9.39 0.04
N ILE A 45 1.65 -8.49 0.29
CA ILE A 45 2.18 -7.55 -0.72
C ILE A 45 2.78 -8.31 -1.91
N CYS A 46 3.69 -9.26 -1.67
CA CYS A 46 4.30 -10.05 -2.73
C CYS A 46 3.27 -10.85 -3.54
N SER A 47 2.20 -11.32 -2.89
CA SER A 47 1.15 -12.07 -3.58
C SER A 47 0.38 -11.21 -4.58
N VAL A 48 0.17 -9.92 -4.32
CA VAL A 48 -0.42 -9.00 -5.31
C VAL A 48 0.43 -8.93 -6.57
N PHE A 49 1.74 -8.69 -6.43
CA PHE A 49 2.65 -8.66 -7.59
C PHE A 49 2.73 -10.00 -8.30
N TYR A 50 2.72 -11.10 -7.54
CA TYR A 50 2.81 -12.43 -8.12
C TYR A 50 1.56 -12.78 -8.94
N ILE A 51 0.36 -12.50 -8.43
CA ILE A 51 -0.90 -12.74 -9.16
C ILE A 51 -0.95 -11.92 -10.45
N VAL A 52 -0.55 -10.65 -10.41
CA VAL A 52 -0.58 -9.75 -11.59
C VAL A 52 0.50 -10.11 -12.61
N CYS A 53 1.73 -10.37 -12.16
CA CYS A 53 2.91 -10.36 -13.03
C CYS A 53 3.56 -11.74 -13.22
N GLY A 54 3.06 -12.78 -12.56
CA GLY A 54 3.70 -14.08 -12.49
C GLY A 54 5.03 -14.05 -11.72
N GLU A 55 5.67 -15.22 -11.61
CA GLU A 55 6.79 -15.44 -10.68
C GLU A 55 7.98 -14.49 -10.92
N ARG A 56 8.48 -14.46 -12.16
CA ARG A 56 9.74 -13.75 -12.48
C ARG A 56 9.63 -12.25 -12.28
N LEU A 57 8.60 -11.63 -12.87
CA LEU A 57 8.40 -10.19 -12.80
C LEU A 57 7.84 -9.79 -11.42
N GLY A 58 6.93 -10.58 -10.85
CA GLY A 58 6.40 -10.37 -9.51
C GLY A 58 7.49 -10.32 -8.44
N ARG A 59 8.49 -11.21 -8.53
CA ARG A 59 9.68 -11.16 -7.66
C ARG A 59 10.47 -9.86 -7.82
N GLN A 60 10.80 -9.48 -9.05
CA GLN A 60 11.58 -8.27 -9.33
C GLN A 60 10.90 -7.00 -8.82
N LEU A 61 9.58 -6.91 -9.00
CA LEU A 61 8.79 -5.77 -8.52
C LEU A 61 8.66 -5.76 -7.00
N SER A 62 8.43 -6.92 -6.38
CA SER A 62 8.38 -7.06 -4.92
C SER A 62 9.72 -6.64 -4.28
N GLU A 63 10.84 -7.08 -4.85
CA GLU A 63 12.18 -6.70 -4.41
C GLU A 63 12.41 -5.19 -4.55
N ALA A 64 12.04 -4.60 -5.69
CA ALA A 64 12.16 -3.17 -5.92
C ALA A 64 11.30 -2.36 -4.94
N LEU A 65 10.11 -2.86 -4.60
CA LEU A 65 9.22 -2.24 -3.63
C LEU A 65 9.82 -2.28 -2.21
N ALA A 66 10.34 -3.44 -1.80
CA ALA A 66 11.01 -3.66 -0.51
C ALA A 66 12.20 -2.71 -0.29
N LYS A 67 12.83 -2.26 -1.37
CA LYS A 67 13.98 -1.36 -1.33
C LYS A 67 13.62 0.12 -1.43
N ARG A 68 12.32 0.43 -1.62
CA ARG A 68 11.79 1.77 -1.91
C ARG A 68 10.63 2.08 -0.97
N HIS A 69 9.39 2.13 -1.48
CA HIS A 69 8.20 2.49 -0.69
C HIS A 69 8.05 1.66 0.59
N MET A 70 8.46 0.39 0.56
CA MET A 70 8.35 -0.53 1.70
C MET A 70 9.68 -0.76 2.42
N ARG A 71 10.70 0.09 2.20
CA ARG A 71 12.01 -0.02 2.84
C ARG A 71 11.94 -0.13 4.36
N ASP A 72 11.04 0.64 4.95
CA ASP A 72 10.83 0.67 6.41
C ASP A 72 10.03 -0.54 6.91
N ALA A 73 9.27 -1.22 6.05
CA ALA A 73 8.48 -2.39 6.41
C ALA A 73 9.35 -3.64 6.56
N VAL A 74 10.54 -3.65 5.96
CA VAL A 74 11.50 -4.76 5.97
C VAL A 74 12.79 -4.42 6.72
N ARG A 75 12.70 -3.58 7.76
CA ARG A 75 13.77 -3.33 8.73
C ARG A 75 13.73 -4.35 9.87
N GLU A 76 14.79 -4.38 10.67
CA GLU A 76 14.91 -5.21 11.88
C GLU A 76 13.74 -5.05 12.86
N ASN A 77 13.12 -3.86 12.88
CA ASN A 77 11.97 -3.54 13.71
C ASN A 77 11.03 -2.54 13.01
N LEU A 78 9.83 -2.39 13.55
CA LEU A 78 8.78 -1.51 13.02
C LEU A 78 8.75 -0.13 13.67
N THR A 79 9.84 0.32 14.30
CA THR A 79 9.89 1.60 15.01
C THR A 79 9.55 2.79 14.11
N VAL A 80 9.97 2.76 12.84
CA VAL A 80 9.58 3.81 11.87
C VAL A 80 8.06 3.84 11.66
N TYR A 81 7.41 2.69 11.47
CA TYR A 81 5.96 2.61 11.35
C TYR A 81 5.23 3.06 12.62
N GLN A 82 5.81 2.83 13.80
CA GLN A 82 5.25 3.32 15.07
C GLN A 82 5.23 4.85 15.11
N TYR A 83 6.29 5.54 14.67
CA TYR A 83 6.31 7.00 14.57
C TYR A 83 5.34 7.51 13.51
N ILE A 84 5.33 6.88 12.33
CA ILE A 84 4.43 7.24 11.26
C ILE A 84 2.97 7.14 11.74
N LEU A 85 2.58 6.05 12.40
CA LEU A 85 1.22 5.89 12.95
C LEU A 85 0.78 7.01 13.90
N GLN A 86 1.71 7.67 14.61
CA GLN A 86 1.35 8.79 15.49
C GLN A 86 0.82 10.01 14.73
N LEU A 87 1.14 10.13 13.42
CA LEU A 87 0.61 11.18 12.56
C LEU A 87 -0.85 10.98 12.16
N LEU A 88 -1.41 9.79 12.40
CA LEU A 88 -2.79 9.48 12.01
C LEU A 88 -3.79 10.42 12.71
N PHE A 89 -3.69 10.59 14.03
CA PHE A 89 -4.65 11.40 14.78
C PHE A 89 -4.50 12.91 14.51
N PRO A 90 -3.30 13.50 14.43
CA PRO A 90 -3.13 14.87 13.94
C PRO A 90 -3.73 15.11 12.57
N LEU A 91 -3.55 14.17 11.63
CA LEU A 91 -4.15 14.30 10.30
C LEU A 91 -5.69 14.21 10.35
N ILE A 92 -6.26 13.34 11.20
CA ILE A 92 -7.71 13.31 11.43
C ILE A 92 -8.19 14.65 12.01
N HIS A 93 -7.48 15.21 13.00
CA HIS A 93 -7.83 16.50 13.60
C HIS A 93 -7.92 17.65 12.58
N LEU A 94 -6.97 17.68 11.64
CA LEU A 94 -6.95 18.67 10.56
C LEU A 94 -8.10 18.53 9.55
N VAL A 95 -8.70 17.34 9.45
CA VAL A 95 -9.70 17.00 8.43
C VAL A 95 -11.11 16.99 9.01
N ASP A 96 -11.29 16.39 10.20
CA ASP A 96 -12.57 16.31 10.90
C ASP A 96 -12.32 16.29 12.42
N ALA A 97 -12.45 17.47 13.03
CA ALA A 97 -12.23 17.66 14.46
C ALA A 97 -13.21 16.86 15.34
N GLU A 98 -14.45 16.63 14.89
CA GLU A 98 -15.45 15.89 15.67
C GLU A 98 -15.10 14.38 15.71
N VAL A 99 -14.66 13.83 14.58
CA VAL A 99 -14.14 12.46 14.52
C VAL A 99 -12.88 12.31 15.37
N PHE A 100 -11.98 13.29 15.31
CA PHE A 100 -10.80 13.32 16.16
C PHE A 100 -11.16 13.32 17.64
N ASP A 101 -12.06 14.20 18.09
CA ASP A 101 -12.47 14.30 19.48
C ASP A 101 -13.06 12.98 19.98
N PHE A 102 -13.89 12.31 19.17
CA PHE A 102 -14.43 10.99 19.49
C PHE A 102 -13.32 9.93 19.66
N ILE A 103 -12.41 9.82 18.68
CA ILE A 103 -11.30 8.86 18.73
C ILE A 103 -10.38 9.15 19.93
N GLN A 104 -10.07 10.41 20.18
CA GLN A 104 -9.22 10.81 21.30
C GLN A 104 -9.90 10.50 22.65
N ASN A 105 -11.19 10.81 22.80
CA ASN A 105 -11.95 10.50 24.01
C ASN A 105 -12.09 8.99 24.27
N SER A 106 -12.06 8.17 23.21
CA SER A 106 -12.04 6.72 23.33
C SER A 106 -10.73 6.17 23.91
N GLN A 107 -9.63 6.96 23.92
CA GLN A 107 -8.29 6.55 24.35
C GLN A 107 -7.70 5.37 23.55
N VAL A 108 -8.24 5.06 22.37
CA VAL A 108 -7.65 4.07 21.46
C VAL A 108 -6.30 4.57 20.94
N THR A 109 -5.38 3.65 20.68
CA THR A 109 -4.10 3.95 20.02
C THR A 109 -4.22 3.68 18.51
N PRO A 110 -3.42 4.33 17.65
CA PRO A 110 -3.56 4.22 16.19
C PRO A 110 -3.22 2.83 15.62
N PHE A 111 -2.78 1.88 16.47
CA PHE A 111 -2.39 0.52 16.08
C PHE A 111 -3.51 -0.30 15.42
N PHE A 112 -4.78 0.08 15.56
CA PHE A 112 -5.89 -0.56 14.82
C PHE A 112 -5.70 -0.49 13.29
N SER A 113 -4.93 0.49 12.80
CA SER A 113 -4.67 0.73 11.38
C SER A 113 -3.32 0.21 10.89
N LEU A 114 -2.52 -0.41 11.77
CA LEU A 114 -1.15 -0.83 11.41
C LEU A 114 -1.15 -1.80 10.23
N SER A 115 -2.01 -2.82 10.23
CA SER A 115 -2.10 -3.80 9.13
C SER A 115 -2.48 -3.14 7.81
N TRP A 116 -3.36 -2.15 7.83
CA TRP A 116 -3.82 -1.41 6.65
C TRP A 116 -2.67 -0.67 5.99
N ILE A 117 -1.91 0.10 6.76
CA ILE A 117 -0.81 0.91 6.24
C ILE A 117 0.40 0.04 5.87
N LEU A 118 0.72 -0.95 6.71
CA LEU A 118 1.87 -1.83 6.53
C LEU A 118 1.74 -2.73 5.30
N THR A 119 0.53 -3.22 5.00
CA THR A 119 0.27 -4.14 3.88
C THR A 119 -0.41 -3.46 2.70
N TRP A 120 -0.57 -2.13 2.72
CA TRP A 120 -1.38 -1.42 1.74
C TRP A 120 -2.78 -2.04 1.56
N PHE A 121 -3.40 -2.40 2.69
CA PHE A 121 -4.71 -3.05 2.80
C PHE A 121 -4.80 -4.47 2.21
N SER A 122 -3.70 -5.05 1.70
CA SER A 122 -3.76 -6.35 1.03
C SER A 122 -3.98 -7.53 1.98
N HIS A 123 -3.88 -7.28 3.29
CA HIS A 123 -4.24 -8.23 4.32
C HIS A 123 -5.74 -8.21 4.67
N ASN A 124 -6.46 -7.14 4.30
CA ASN A 124 -7.82 -6.86 4.77
C ASN A 124 -8.86 -6.94 3.65
N ILE A 125 -8.48 -6.54 2.43
CA ILE A 125 -9.39 -6.48 1.28
C ILE A 125 -9.21 -7.74 0.43
N GLU A 126 -10.26 -8.56 0.36
CA GLU A 126 -10.23 -9.82 -0.37
C GLU A 126 -10.48 -9.67 -1.87
N ARG A 127 -11.27 -8.67 -2.28
CA ARG A 127 -11.61 -8.46 -3.70
C ARG A 127 -10.39 -7.94 -4.45
N PHE A 128 -9.83 -8.78 -5.33
CA PHE A 128 -8.54 -8.50 -5.93
C PHE A 128 -8.53 -7.24 -6.81
N ASP A 129 -9.63 -6.95 -7.50
CA ASP A 129 -9.74 -5.76 -8.35
C ASP A 129 -9.61 -4.46 -7.54
N ASP A 130 -10.13 -4.42 -6.31
CA ASP A 130 -9.99 -3.24 -5.44
C ASP A 130 -8.56 -3.10 -4.96
N ILE A 131 -7.93 -4.20 -4.56
CA ILE A 131 -6.57 -4.13 -4.03
C ILE A 131 -5.57 -3.77 -5.11
N ALA A 132 -5.74 -4.32 -6.32
CA ALA A 132 -4.94 -3.93 -7.49
C ALA A 132 -5.09 -2.42 -7.74
N ARG A 133 -6.32 -1.90 -7.73
CA ARG A 133 -6.61 -0.48 -7.93
C ARG A 133 -5.99 0.43 -6.85
N LEU A 134 -5.93 -0.01 -5.60
CA LEU A 134 -5.26 0.70 -4.52
C LEU A 134 -3.74 0.67 -4.67
N TYR A 135 -3.18 -0.47 -5.07
CA TYR A 135 -1.75 -0.61 -5.34
C TYR A 135 -1.32 0.33 -6.48
N ASP A 136 -2.14 0.47 -7.53
CA ASP A 136 -1.91 1.45 -8.60
C ASP A 136 -1.73 2.87 -8.06
N PHE A 137 -2.63 3.25 -7.14
CA PHE A 137 -2.63 4.56 -6.53
C PHE A 137 -1.43 4.76 -5.61
N PHE A 138 -1.11 3.79 -4.74
CA PHE A 138 0.00 3.89 -3.80
C PHE A 138 1.36 3.88 -4.48
N LEU A 139 1.55 3.06 -5.53
CA LEU A 139 2.78 3.05 -6.33
C LEU A 139 3.02 4.36 -7.08
N ALA A 140 1.96 5.07 -7.45
CA ALA A 140 2.03 6.37 -8.12
C ALA A 140 2.12 7.56 -7.15
N SER A 141 2.15 7.30 -5.84
CA SER A 141 2.01 8.31 -4.80
C SER A 141 3.15 8.29 -3.79
N HIS A 142 3.16 9.29 -2.92
CA HIS A 142 4.11 9.34 -1.81
C HIS A 142 3.94 8.13 -0.87
N PRO A 143 5.01 7.60 -0.24
CA PRO A 143 4.94 6.45 0.68
C PRO A 143 3.97 6.60 1.86
N LEU A 144 3.69 7.83 2.30
CA LEU A 144 2.64 8.10 3.30
C LEU A 144 1.20 7.99 2.78
N MET A 145 0.97 7.87 1.47
CA MET A 145 -0.38 7.88 0.90
C MET A 145 -1.37 6.87 1.51
N PRO A 146 -0.97 5.63 1.90
CA PRO A 146 -1.85 4.72 2.62
C PRO A 146 -2.40 5.29 3.94
N MET A 147 -1.67 6.19 4.61
CA MET A 147 -2.17 6.90 5.79
C MET A 147 -3.27 7.91 5.41
N TYR A 148 -3.07 8.69 4.36
CA TYR A 148 -4.09 9.63 3.89
C TYR A 148 -5.35 8.89 3.45
N PHE A 149 -5.18 7.76 2.77
CA PHE A 149 -6.28 6.87 2.42
C PHE A 149 -6.98 6.31 3.68
N THR A 150 -6.22 5.94 4.71
CA THR A 150 -6.79 5.54 6.00
C THR A 150 -7.65 6.64 6.63
N VAL A 151 -7.19 7.90 6.62
CA VAL A 151 -7.98 9.03 7.13
C VAL A 151 -9.24 9.26 6.29
N ALA A 152 -9.14 9.18 4.96
CA ALA A 152 -10.29 9.33 4.07
C ALA A 152 -11.36 8.28 4.40
N MET A 153 -10.93 7.04 4.63
CA MET A 153 -11.80 5.93 5.01
C MET A 153 -12.47 6.15 6.38
N ILE A 154 -11.73 6.62 7.37
CA ILE A 154 -12.26 6.92 8.72
C ILE A 154 -13.32 8.03 8.64
N VAL A 155 -13.04 9.11 7.89
CA VAL A 155 -13.98 10.23 7.70
C VAL A 155 -15.22 9.78 6.93
N ASP A 156 -15.08 8.89 5.95
CA ASP A 156 -16.23 8.32 5.25
C ASP A 156 -17.11 7.43 6.15
N LEU A 157 -16.53 6.83 7.19
CA LEU A 157 -17.24 6.08 8.23
C LEU A 157 -17.77 6.93 9.39
N ARG A 158 -17.55 8.26 9.36
CA ARG A 158 -17.90 9.22 10.41
C ARG A 158 -19.27 8.98 11.04
N ASN A 159 -20.33 8.89 10.23
CA ASN A 159 -21.69 8.79 10.78
C ASN A 159 -21.87 7.52 11.61
N LYS A 160 -21.33 6.38 11.15
CA LYS A 160 -21.38 5.13 11.91
C LYS A 160 -20.48 5.20 13.15
N LEU A 161 -19.29 5.76 13.01
CA LEU A 161 -18.36 5.91 14.12
C LEU A 161 -18.97 6.74 15.25
N LEU A 162 -19.54 7.92 14.95
CA LEU A 162 -20.05 8.84 15.98
C LEU A 162 -21.37 8.38 16.62
N HIS A 163 -22.20 7.61 15.92
CA HIS A 163 -23.56 7.26 16.39
C HIS A 163 -23.73 5.79 16.78
N GLU A 164 -22.93 4.88 16.23
CA GLU A 164 -23.09 3.43 16.43
C GLU A 164 -21.92 2.80 17.22
N CYS A 165 -20.75 3.44 17.26
CA CYS A 165 -19.59 2.91 17.97
C CYS A 165 -19.63 3.24 19.46
N GLU A 166 -19.27 2.26 20.30
CA GLU A 166 -18.95 2.51 21.70
C GLU A 166 -17.66 3.33 21.80
N CYS A 167 -17.71 4.47 22.50
CA CYS A 167 -16.56 5.35 22.73
C CYS A 167 -15.64 4.79 23.84
N SER A 168 -14.99 3.67 23.56
CA SER A 168 -14.00 3.03 24.42
C SER A 168 -12.83 2.48 23.58
N PRO A 169 -11.66 2.18 24.17
CA PRO A 169 -10.52 1.70 23.39
C PRO A 169 -10.85 0.39 22.65
N GLY A 170 -11.58 -0.50 23.32
CA GLY A 170 -12.05 -1.77 22.75
C GLY A 170 -13.15 -1.57 21.70
N GLY A 171 -14.10 -0.66 21.96
CA GLY A 171 -15.19 -0.35 21.04
C GLY A 171 -14.70 0.17 19.70
N VAL A 172 -13.82 1.19 19.71
CA VAL A 172 -13.26 1.78 18.49
C VAL A 172 -12.34 0.80 17.77
N HIS A 173 -11.52 0.04 18.50
CA HIS A 173 -10.70 -1.01 17.89
C HIS A 173 -11.57 -2.04 17.17
N ALA A 174 -12.61 -2.58 17.83
CA ALA A 174 -13.50 -3.57 17.26
C ALA A 174 -14.29 -3.03 16.06
N PHE A 175 -14.80 -1.79 16.15
CA PHE A 175 -15.50 -1.13 15.04
C PHE A 175 -14.68 -1.14 13.75
N PHE A 176 -13.40 -0.79 13.85
CA PHE A 176 -12.49 -0.76 12.71
C PHE A 176 -12.08 -2.16 12.23
N GLN A 177 -11.94 -3.15 13.12
CA GLN A 177 -11.64 -4.54 12.70
C GLN A 177 -12.85 -5.23 12.02
N LEU A 178 -14.07 -4.77 12.29
CA LEU A 178 -15.31 -5.35 11.75
C LEU A 178 -15.79 -4.71 10.45
N ILE A 179 -14.99 -3.83 9.83
CA ILE A 179 -15.30 -3.24 8.53
C ILE A 179 -15.57 -4.36 7.52
N GLN A 180 -16.78 -4.33 6.94
CA GLN A 180 -17.17 -5.23 5.87
C GLN A 180 -16.63 -4.68 4.54
N TRP A 181 -15.39 -5.03 4.20
CA TRP A 181 -14.73 -4.56 2.97
C TRP A 181 -15.47 -4.96 1.69
N ASN A 182 -16.24 -6.06 1.71
CA ASN A 182 -17.07 -6.48 0.58
C ASN A 182 -18.23 -5.51 0.29
N ASP A 183 -18.64 -4.69 1.27
CA ASP A 183 -19.65 -3.64 1.07
C ASP A 183 -19.05 -2.36 0.48
N TRP A 184 -17.71 -2.23 0.48
CA TRP A 184 -17.02 -1.12 -0.16
C TRP A 184 -17.02 -1.35 -1.68
N ARG A 185 -17.97 -0.70 -2.34
CA ARG A 185 -18.03 -0.69 -3.81
C ARG A 185 -16.95 0.21 -4.39
N LYS A 186 -16.65 -0.02 -5.67
CA LYS A 186 -15.64 0.71 -6.44
C LYS A 186 -15.77 2.24 -6.29
N GLU A 187 -16.98 2.78 -6.35
CA GLU A 187 -17.21 4.22 -6.28
C GLU A 187 -16.76 4.81 -4.93
N ARG A 188 -16.90 4.03 -3.85
CA ARG A 188 -16.47 4.43 -2.51
C ARG A 188 -14.95 4.43 -2.38
N PHE A 189 -14.28 3.43 -2.98
CA PHE A 189 -12.82 3.40 -3.08
C PHE A 189 -12.29 4.56 -3.93
N ASP A 190 -12.86 4.81 -5.10
CA ASP A 190 -12.45 5.92 -5.97
C ASP A 190 -12.63 7.28 -5.28
N LYS A 191 -13.73 7.47 -4.53
CA LYS A 191 -13.91 8.66 -3.69
C LYS A 191 -12.83 8.79 -2.61
N ALA A 192 -12.53 7.72 -1.86
CA ALA A 192 -11.49 7.75 -0.83
C ALA A 192 -10.09 8.01 -1.43
N ILE A 193 -9.82 7.54 -2.65
CA ILE A 193 -8.60 7.86 -3.41
C ILE A 193 -8.56 9.36 -3.72
N GLU A 194 -9.64 9.93 -4.24
CA GLU A 194 -9.72 11.37 -4.54
C GLU A 194 -9.55 12.22 -3.27
N ASP A 195 -10.27 11.88 -2.20
CA ASP A 195 -10.20 12.56 -0.91
C ASP A 195 -8.77 12.51 -0.34
N SER A 196 -8.11 11.35 -0.38
CA SER A 196 -6.73 11.21 0.08
C SER A 196 -5.72 12.02 -0.73
N ALA A 197 -5.89 12.08 -2.05
CA ALA A 197 -5.07 12.93 -2.92
C ALA A 197 -5.28 14.43 -2.61
N ASN A 198 -6.53 14.84 -2.38
CA ASN A 198 -6.84 16.23 -2.00
C ASN A 198 -6.27 16.59 -0.62
N MET A 199 -6.38 15.69 0.36
CA MET A 199 -5.79 15.88 1.70
C MET A 199 -4.27 15.99 1.63
N PHE A 200 -3.60 15.19 0.79
CA PHE A 200 -2.15 15.26 0.60
C PHE A 200 -1.71 16.63 0.08
N GLU A 201 -2.48 17.27 -0.81
CA GLU A 201 -2.17 18.62 -1.30
C GLU A 201 -2.33 19.69 -0.22
N LEU A 202 -3.36 19.56 0.63
CA LEU A 202 -3.66 20.51 1.70
C LEU A 202 -2.69 20.39 2.88
N TYR A 203 -2.27 19.16 3.18
CA TYR A 203 -1.47 18.80 4.34
C TYR A 203 -0.28 17.93 3.93
N PRO A 204 0.68 18.43 3.14
CA PRO A 204 1.78 17.62 2.64
C PRO A 204 2.67 17.09 3.79
N PRO A 205 3.41 15.98 3.60
CA PRO A 205 4.25 15.35 4.62
C PRO A 205 5.13 16.32 5.41
N LYS A 206 5.82 17.23 4.70
CA LYS A 206 6.68 18.26 5.32
C LYS A 206 5.95 19.08 6.37
N ARG A 207 4.71 19.48 6.06
CA ARG A 207 3.87 20.27 6.98
C ARG A 207 3.52 19.42 8.21
N LEU A 208 3.02 18.21 7.99
CA LEU A 208 2.65 17.31 9.08
C LEU A 208 3.82 17.05 10.02
N TYR A 209 5.00 16.75 9.48
CA TYR A 209 6.16 16.47 10.30
C TYR A 209 6.63 17.70 11.09
N THR A 210 6.61 18.87 10.47
CA THR A 210 7.03 20.13 11.12
C THR A 210 6.08 20.50 12.26
N GLU A 211 4.78 20.29 12.08
CA GLU A 211 3.76 20.66 13.07
C GLU A 211 3.60 19.61 14.19
N PHE A 212 3.76 18.31 13.90
CA PHE A 212 3.32 17.24 14.81
C PHE A 212 4.35 16.15 15.12
N ALA A 213 5.48 16.07 14.42
CA ALA A 213 6.44 14.97 14.59
C ALA A 213 7.92 15.37 14.46
N PHE A 214 8.27 16.58 14.90
CA PHE A 214 9.61 17.14 14.71
C PHE A 214 10.71 16.35 15.46
N GLU A 215 10.40 15.78 16.62
CA GLU A 215 11.38 15.00 17.41
C GLU A 215 11.47 13.55 16.92
N GLU A 216 10.36 12.97 16.48
CA GLU A 216 10.27 11.65 15.87
C GLU A 216 11.01 11.61 14.53
N LEU A 217 10.94 12.69 13.74
CA LEU A 217 11.70 12.85 12.50
C LEU A 217 13.21 12.61 12.70
N LYS A 218 13.78 13.03 13.83
CA LYS A 218 15.21 12.85 14.13
C LYS A 218 15.60 11.38 14.35
N GLN A 219 14.60 10.53 14.61
CA GLN A 219 14.78 9.11 14.87
C GLN A 219 14.53 8.27 13.61
N ILE A 220 13.96 8.86 12.56
CA ILE A 220 13.74 8.19 11.28
C ILE A 220 15.08 8.11 10.53
N PRO A 221 15.50 6.91 10.06
CA PRO A 221 16.74 6.75 9.30
C PRO A 221 16.74 7.57 8.00
N ASP A 222 17.91 8.08 7.61
CA ASP A 222 18.07 8.91 6.40
C ASP A 222 17.63 8.22 5.09
N ASP A 223 17.68 6.88 5.05
CA ASP A 223 17.23 6.07 3.92
C ASP A 223 15.71 5.76 3.96
N SER A 224 14.97 6.32 4.91
CA SER A 224 13.51 6.12 5.02
C SER A 224 12.77 6.82 3.87
N PRO A 225 11.98 6.09 3.07
CA PRO A 225 11.16 6.66 1.99
C PRO A 225 10.13 7.67 2.51
N PHE A 226 9.78 7.64 3.79
CA PHE A 226 8.84 8.61 4.37
C PHE A 226 9.41 10.03 4.48
N LEU A 227 10.74 10.19 4.45
CA LEU A 227 11.39 11.51 4.44
C LEU A 227 11.33 12.22 3.08
N ALA A 228 10.94 11.51 2.03
CA ALA A 228 10.77 12.09 0.70
C ALA A 228 9.75 13.25 0.73
N GLN A 229 9.97 14.23 -0.15
CA GLN A 229 9.00 15.31 -0.37
C GLN A 229 8.04 14.95 -1.49
N THR A 230 8.51 14.16 -2.46
CA THR A 230 7.75 13.75 -3.64
C THR A 230 7.97 12.28 -3.95
N VAL A 231 7.05 11.67 -4.71
CA VAL A 231 7.20 10.29 -5.18
C VAL A 231 8.42 10.09 -6.08
N ASP A 232 8.87 11.14 -6.78
CA ASP A 232 10.03 11.04 -7.66
C ASP A 232 11.34 10.94 -6.86
N GLU A 233 11.43 11.60 -5.70
CA GLU A 233 12.59 11.47 -4.81
C GLU A 233 12.77 10.04 -4.31
N VAL A 234 11.68 9.32 -3.98
CA VAL A 234 11.72 7.92 -3.53
C VAL A 234 12.47 7.03 -4.52
N LYS A 235 12.42 7.35 -5.82
CA LYS A 235 13.10 6.57 -6.86
C LYS A 235 14.62 6.74 -6.84
N ASP A 236 15.07 7.89 -6.36
CA ASP A 236 16.47 8.34 -6.35
C ASP A 236 17.13 8.17 -4.97
N MET A 237 16.34 7.96 -3.90
CA MET A 237 16.82 7.81 -2.52
C MET A 237 17.76 6.62 -2.31
N ASN A 238 17.65 5.55 -3.10
CA ASN A 238 18.58 4.41 -3.01
C ASN A 238 19.31 4.17 -4.33
N LYS A 239 20.47 4.84 -4.47
CA LYS A 239 21.32 4.79 -5.67
C LYS A 239 21.83 3.40 -6.03
N GLN A 240 21.92 2.48 -5.06
CA GLN A 240 22.27 1.08 -5.32
C GLN A 240 21.23 0.39 -6.22
N TYR A 241 20.00 0.90 -6.23
CA TYR A 241 18.87 0.34 -6.99
C TYR A 241 18.32 1.32 -8.03
N SER A 242 19.03 2.41 -8.32
CA SER A 242 18.63 3.47 -9.26
C SER A 242 18.99 3.14 -10.73
N GLY A 243 18.81 1.89 -11.15
CA GLY A 243 19.12 1.43 -12.51
C GLY A 243 18.28 2.12 -13.60
N VAL A 244 18.40 1.67 -14.87
CA VAL A 244 17.69 2.28 -16.01
C VAL A 244 16.17 2.06 -15.87
N PHE A 245 15.49 3.03 -15.26
CA PHE A 245 14.03 3.11 -15.26
C PHE A 245 13.57 3.71 -16.58
N LEU A 246 12.58 3.08 -17.19
CA LEU A 246 11.77 3.74 -18.22
C LEU A 246 11.05 4.92 -17.56
N ARG A 247 11.65 6.12 -17.68
CA ARG A 247 10.95 7.39 -17.43
C ARG A 247 9.87 7.51 -18.47
N LEU A 248 8.65 7.54 -17.99
CA LEU A 248 7.49 7.40 -18.83
C LEU A 248 6.58 8.58 -18.48
N PRO A 249 6.44 9.57 -19.39
CA PRO A 249 5.95 10.92 -19.08
C PRO A 249 4.46 11.02 -18.69
N PHE A 250 3.77 9.91 -18.47
CA PHE A 250 2.33 9.81 -18.23
C PHE A 250 1.99 9.20 -16.84
N TRP A 251 2.98 8.99 -15.96
CA TRP A 251 2.74 8.61 -14.57
C TRP A 251 2.11 9.80 -13.82
N HIS A 252 0.81 9.73 -13.55
CA HIS A 252 0.10 10.82 -12.89
C HIS A 252 -0.87 10.28 -11.84
N ARG A 253 -0.66 10.63 -10.56
CA ARG A 253 -1.51 10.22 -9.42
C ARG A 253 -3.01 10.52 -9.60
N LYS A 254 -3.36 11.54 -10.40
CA LYS A 254 -4.76 11.91 -10.71
C LYS A 254 -5.38 11.09 -11.87
N ASN A 255 -4.61 10.22 -12.52
CA ASN A 255 -5.09 9.29 -13.54
C ASN A 255 -4.43 7.90 -13.34
N PRO A 256 -4.83 7.16 -12.30
CA PRO A 256 -4.29 5.85 -11.97
C PRO A 256 -4.86 4.76 -12.91
N ALA A 257 -4.46 4.80 -14.18
CA ALA A 257 -4.71 3.73 -15.14
C ALA A 257 -3.44 2.88 -15.28
N PHE A 258 -3.31 1.84 -14.45
CA PHE A 258 -2.05 1.10 -14.29
C PHE A 258 -1.62 0.23 -15.46
N TRP A 259 -2.53 -0.32 -16.27
CA TRP A 259 -2.15 -1.31 -17.30
C TRP A 259 -1.22 -0.81 -18.39
N THR A 260 -0.87 0.47 -18.36
CA THR A 260 0.07 0.96 -19.32
C THR A 260 1.51 0.75 -18.82
N TYR A 261 1.90 0.95 -17.54
CA TYR A 261 3.34 0.96 -17.22
C TYR A 261 3.70 0.75 -15.74
N VAL A 262 4.46 -0.32 -15.46
CA VAL A 262 5.38 -0.43 -14.32
C VAL A 262 6.79 -0.47 -14.88
N GLY A 263 7.74 0.28 -14.27
CA GLY A 263 9.12 0.35 -14.73
C GLY A 263 9.80 -1.02 -14.71
N VAL A 264 9.98 -1.61 -15.89
CA VAL A 264 10.72 -2.86 -16.09
C VAL A 264 12.16 -2.51 -16.51
N PRO A 265 13.21 -3.18 -15.98
CA PRO A 265 14.57 -3.05 -16.50
C PRO A 265 14.59 -3.35 -18.00
N VAL A 266 15.32 -2.58 -18.81
CA VAL A 266 15.35 -2.69 -20.29
C VAL A 266 15.48 -4.13 -20.80
N VAL A 267 16.24 -4.97 -20.11
CA VAL A 267 16.44 -6.40 -20.44
C VAL A 267 15.14 -7.20 -20.38
N ALA A 268 14.22 -6.89 -19.45
CA ALA A 268 12.95 -7.58 -19.32
C ALA A 268 11.88 -7.06 -20.32
N VAL A 269 12.03 -5.84 -20.84
CA VAL A 269 11.16 -5.29 -21.92
C VAL A 269 11.38 -6.00 -23.25
N VAL A 270 12.64 -6.34 -23.57
CA VAL A 270 12.96 -7.11 -24.79
C VAL A 270 12.32 -8.51 -24.77
N VAL A 271 12.16 -9.09 -23.57
CA VAL A 271 11.53 -10.42 -23.39
C VAL A 271 10.00 -10.35 -23.37
N THR A 272 9.39 -9.23 -22.97
CA THR A 272 7.93 -9.07 -22.99
C THR A 272 7.39 -8.62 -24.36
N ALA A 273 8.19 -7.94 -25.18
CA ALA A 273 7.81 -7.58 -26.55
C ALA A 273 7.53 -8.81 -27.45
N THR A 274 8.14 -9.96 -27.16
CA THR A 274 7.85 -11.22 -27.85
C THR A 274 6.60 -11.95 -27.33
N PHE A 275 6.14 -11.65 -26.11
CA PHE A 275 4.97 -12.28 -25.47
C PHE A 275 3.68 -11.44 -25.57
N THR A 276 3.79 -10.12 -25.72
CA THR A 276 2.65 -9.17 -25.75
C THR A 276 1.71 -9.34 -26.95
N GLY A 277 2.12 -10.05 -28.00
CA GLY A 277 1.24 -10.40 -29.12
C GLY A 277 0.06 -11.31 -28.74
N TYR A 278 0.14 -12.05 -27.62
CA TYR A 278 -0.88 -13.01 -27.21
C TYR A 278 -1.88 -12.50 -26.16
N CYS A 279 -1.50 -11.56 -25.29
CA CYS A 279 -2.40 -11.05 -24.24
C CYS A 279 -3.40 -10.00 -24.74
N PHE A 280 -3.13 -9.32 -25.86
CA PHE A 280 -4.03 -8.31 -26.41
C PHE A 280 -5.30 -8.89 -27.06
N SER A 281 -5.30 -10.17 -27.46
CA SER A 281 -6.50 -10.79 -28.09
C SER A 281 -7.59 -11.11 -27.06
N ILE A 282 -7.20 -11.56 -25.87
CA ILE A 282 -8.15 -12.02 -24.83
C ILE A 282 -8.96 -10.85 -24.25
N TRP A 283 -8.37 -9.65 -24.15
CA TRP A 283 -9.08 -8.47 -23.63
C TRP A 283 -10.08 -7.85 -24.63
N LYS A 284 -9.88 -8.05 -25.94
CA LYS A 284 -10.81 -7.55 -26.97
C LYS A 284 -12.06 -8.42 -27.14
N GLU A 285 -12.01 -9.70 -26.78
CA GLU A 285 -13.15 -10.61 -26.90
C GLU A 285 -14.08 -10.57 -25.68
N ALA A 286 -13.62 -10.08 -24.53
CA ALA A 286 -14.46 -9.93 -23.33
C ALA A 286 -15.31 -8.65 -23.29
N ASN A 287 -15.14 -7.73 -24.24
CA ASN A 287 -15.85 -6.44 -24.32
C ASN A 287 -16.56 -6.24 -25.68
N LYS A 288 -17.14 -7.30 -26.23
CA LYS A 288 -18.11 -7.23 -27.34
C LYS A 288 -19.43 -7.88 -26.95
#